data_AF-A0A7V6GX71-F1
#
_entry.id   AF-A0A7V6GX71-F1
#
_cell.length_a   1.000
_cell.length_b   1.000
_cell.length_c   1.000
_cell.angle_alpha   90.00
_cell.angle_beta   90.00
_cell.angle_gamma   90.00
#
_symmetry.space_group_name_H-M   'P 1'
#
loop_
_entity.id
_entity.type
_entity.pdbx_description
1 polymer ?
#
loop_
_entity_poly.entity_id
_entity_poly.type
_entity_poly.pdbx_seq_one_letter_code
_entity_poly.pdbx_strand_id
1 'polypeptide(L)'
;MRSYRFKLLAIVLVLLMIVTSVPSAALERDKAGNLVFADMPNNWATEALVNAVNNGLLNGYIEEGKQLIKPNGVLKRSEMLTIVTRAFGAEVIADLSSVVDIPKGVWYEESIGKAVQMGITDLKGRMQPTRTVTREEVFTTLAKAFKLKTVGDDYTALDVFKDKSRISKSMRSEMNAMVAAGYLAGYPDGTLKPKASITRAEFATIMNRLVRQYIYPGSSY
;
A
#
# COMPACT_ATOMS: atom_id res chain seq x y z
N MET A 1 -3.26 -27.80 -57.33
CA MET A 1 -2.51 -26.93 -56.38
C MET A 1 -3.37 -26.23 -55.31
N ARG A 2 -4.70 -26.09 -55.47
CA ARG A 2 -5.57 -25.36 -54.51
C ARG A 2 -5.81 -26.11 -53.17
N SER A 3 -5.80 -27.45 -53.17
CA SER A 3 -6.07 -28.29 -51.99
C SER A 3 -4.94 -28.29 -50.93
N TYR A 4 -3.67 -28.20 -51.35
CA TYR A 4 -2.53 -28.20 -50.42
C TYR A 4 -2.41 -26.91 -49.59
N ARG A 5 -2.84 -25.77 -50.14
CA ARG A 5 -2.81 -24.48 -49.43
C ARG A 5 -3.77 -24.43 -48.24
N PHE A 6 -4.91 -25.12 -48.31
CA PHE A 6 -5.87 -25.20 -47.20
C PHE A 6 -5.37 -26.11 -46.07
N LYS A 7 -4.67 -27.20 -46.39
CA LYS A 7 -4.10 -28.11 -45.38
C LYS A 7 -2.94 -27.48 -44.60
N LEU A 8 -2.08 -26.70 -45.27
CA LEU A 8 -1.01 -25.94 -44.60
C LEU A 8 -1.58 -24.83 -43.69
N LEU A 9 -2.64 -24.13 -44.12
CA LEU A 9 -3.29 -23.10 -43.31
C LEU A 9 -3.92 -23.68 -42.04
N ALA A 10 -4.55 -24.85 -42.14
CA ALA A 10 -5.15 -25.55 -41.01
C ALA A 10 -4.09 -26.04 -40.00
N ILE A 11 -2.94 -26.54 -40.46
CA ILE A 11 -1.85 -26.97 -39.57
C ILE A 11 -1.23 -25.77 -38.84
N VAL A 12 -1.07 -24.63 -39.52
CA VAL A 12 -0.56 -23.39 -38.90
C VAL A 12 -1.56 -22.81 -37.89
N LEU A 13 -2.87 -22.89 -38.15
CA LEU A 13 -3.91 -22.44 -37.22
C LEU A 13 -4.01 -23.33 -35.96
N VAL A 14 -3.88 -24.65 -36.11
CA VAL A 14 -3.86 -25.58 -34.98
C VAL A 14 -2.61 -25.38 -34.12
N LEU A 15 -1.45 -25.10 -34.72
CA LEU A 15 -0.23 -24.74 -33.98
C LEU A 15 -0.32 -23.36 -33.30
N LEU A 16 -1.04 -22.39 -33.87
CA LEU A 16 -1.28 -21.08 -33.27
C LEU A 16 -2.27 -21.13 -32.07
N MET A 17 -3.21 -22.08 -32.06
CA MET A 17 -4.13 -22.27 -30.93
C MET A 17 -3.49 -22.96 -29.71
N ILE A 18 -2.37 -23.67 -29.87
CA ILE A 18 -1.70 -24.36 -28.75
C ILE A 18 -0.81 -23.39 -27.93
N VAL A 19 -0.47 -22.21 -28.48
CA VAL A 19 0.47 -21.26 -27.84
C VAL A 19 -0.20 -20.27 -26.87
N THR A 20 -1.53 -20.20 -26.77
CA THR A 20 -2.23 -19.19 -25.95
C THR A 20 -2.81 -19.69 -24.62
N SER A 21 -2.55 -20.94 -24.24
CA SER A 21 -2.95 -21.48 -22.92
C SER A 21 -1.74 -21.72 -22.03
N VAL A 22 -0.89 -20.71 -21.83
CA VAL A 22 -0.17 -20.64 -20.56
C VAL A 22 -1.29 -20.43 -19.53
N PRO A 23 -1.55 -21.38 -18.62
CA PRO A 23 -2.48 -21.10 -17.54
C PRO A 23 -1.90 -19.90 -16.81
N SER A 24 -2.51 -18.73 -16.96
CA SER A 24 -2.37 -17.63 -16.01
C SER A 24 -2.57 -18.29 -14.67
N ALA A 25 -1.52 -18.41 -13.86
CA ALA A 25 -1.57 -19.09 -12.58
C ALA A 25 -2.79 -18.52 -11.84
N ALA A 26 -3.87 -19.29 -11.80
CA ALA A 26 -5.07 -18.87 -11.15
C ALA A 26 -4.66 -18.73 -9.69
N LEU A 27 -4.76 -17.50 -9.16
CA LEU A 27 -4.39 -17.23 -7.77
C LEU A 27 -5.03 -18.30 -6.90
N GLU A 28 -4.19 -19.05 -6.16
CA GLU A 28 -4.71 -20.08 -5.28
C GLU A 28 -5.71 -19.44 -4.33
N ARG A 29 -6.94 -19.95 -4.38
CA ARG A 29 -8.02 -19.49 -3.53
C ARG A 29 -8.45 -20.62 -2.61
N ASP A 30 -8.79 -20.27 -1.37
CA ASP A 30 -9.38 -21.24 -0.45
C ASP A 30 -10.80 -21.65 -0.92
N LYS A 31 -11.42 -22.58 -0.20
CA LYS A 31 -12.79 -23.05 -0.52
C LYS A 31 -13.85 -21.94 -0.48
N ALA A 32 -13.55 -20.81 0.15
CA ALA A 32 -14.42 -19.63 0.24
C ALA A 32 -14.08 -18.56 -0.82
N GLY A 33 -13.08 -18.78 -1.67
CA GLY A 33 -12.68 -17.84 -2.72
C GLY A 33 -11.75 -16.72 -2.25
N ASN A 34 -11.11 -16.85 -1.08
CA ASN A 34 -10.13 -15.88 -0.57
C ASN A 34 -8.73 -16.18 -1.11
N LEU A 35 -7.91 -15.15 -1.30
CA LEU A 35 -6.51 -15.32 -1.70
C LEU A 35 -5.73 -16.09 -0.63
N VAL A 36 -5.02 -17.14 -1.05
CA VAL A 36 -4.08 -17.88 -0.20
C VAL A 36 -2.68 -17.36 -0.45
N PHE A 37 -1.95 -17.04 0.62
CA PHE A 37 -0.57 -16.59 0.55
C PHE A 37 0.36 -17.64 1.14
N ALA A 38 1.35 -18.08 0.37
CA ALA A 38 2.27 -19.15 0.77
C ALA A 38 3.18 -18.77 1.96
N ASP A 39 3.35 -17.48 2.22
CA ASP A 39 4.18 -16.91 3.29
C ASP A 39 3.36 -16.14 4.34
N MET A 40 2.04 -16.40 4.43
CA MET A 40 1.21 -15.83 5.50
C MET A 40 1.75 -16.32 6.86
N PRO A 41 2.16 -15.41 7.77
CA PRO A 41 2.68 -15.83 9.06
C PRO A 41 1.56 -16.38 9.95
N ASN A 42 1.94 -17.14 10.98
CA ASN A 42 1.07 -17.51 12.10
C ASN A 42 1.62 -16.87 13.40
N ASN A 43 1.40 -15.56 13.56
CA ASN A 43 1.92 -14.76 14.68
C ASN A 43 1.09 -13.47 14.89
N TRP A 44 1.65 -12.51 15.62
CA TRP A 44 1.02 -11.23 15.97
C TRP A 44 0.47 -10.42 14.79
N ALA A 45 0.99 -10.61 13.58
CA ALA A 45 0.58 -9.85 12.39
C ALA A 45 -0.51 -10.54 11.56
N THR A 46 -0.81 -11.82 11.82
CA THR A 46 -1.66 -12.66 10.96
C THR A 46 -3.04 -12.05 10.78
N GLU A 47 -3.72 -11.71 11.87
CA GLU A 47 -5.07 -11.14 11.82
C GLU A 47 -5.07 -9.82 11.03
N ALA A 48 -4.10 -8.94 11.29
CA ALA A 48 -4.01 -7.66 10.62
C ALA A 48 -3.73 -7.81 9.11
N LEU A 49 -2.89 -8.77 8.72
CA LEU A 49 -2.61 -9.06 7.31
C LEU A 49 -3.83 -9.66 6.61
N VAL A 50 -4.54 -10.59 7.25
CA VAL A 50 -5.78 -11.15 6.73
C VAL A 50 -6.83 -10.05 6.55
N ASN A 51 -7.01 -9.18 7.53
CA ASN A 51 -7.93 -8.05 7.42
C ASN A 51 -7.49 -7.10 6.30
N ALA A 52 -6.20 -6.80 6.18
CA ALA A 52 -5.70 -5.96 5.10
C ALA A 52 -5.95 -6.58 3.71
N VAL A 53 -5.87 -7.90 3.56
CA VAL A 53 -6.21 -8.61 2.32
C VAL A 53 -7.71 -8.55 2.04
N ASN A 54 -8.54 -8.93 3.03
CA ASN A 54 -9.99 -8.99 2.88
C ASN A 54 -10.58 -7.62 2.53
N ASN A 55 -10.00 -6.56 3.09
CA ASN A 55 -10.36 -5.17 2.81
C ASN A 55 -9.69 -4.59 1.55
N GLY A 56 -9.02 -5.42 0.75
CA GLY A 56 -8.38 -5.03 -0.50
C GLY A 56 -7.16 -4.12 -0.34
N LEU A 57 -6.69 -3.86 0.87
CA LEU A 57 -5.52 -3.02 1.13
C LEU A 57 -4.25 -3.68 0.61
N LEU A 58 -4.06 -4.97 0.87
CA LEU A 58 -2.90 -5.72 0.41
C LEU A 58 -3.30 -6.81 -0.57
N ASN A 59 -2.73 -6.74 -1.78
CA ASN A 59 -2.96 -7.74 -2.82
C ASN A 59 -1.78 -8.72 -2.97
N GLY A 60 -0.68 -8.52 -2.22
CA GLY A 60 0.56 -9.27 -2.33
C GLY A 60 1.27 -9.17 -3.69
N TYR A 61 2.10 -10.17 -3.97
CA TYR A 61 2.94 -10.29 -5.16
C TYR A 61 2.89 -11.72 -5.66
N ILE A 62 2.99 -11.89 -6.97
CA ILE A 62 3.21 -13.20 -7.58
C ILE A 62 4.70 -13.35 -7.84
N GLU A 63 5.34 -14.35 -7.23
CA GLU A 63 6.72 -14.72 -7.51
C GLU A 63 6.83 -16.24 -7.65
N GLU A 64 7.48 -16.69 -8.73
CA GLU A 64 7.65 -18.12 -9.04
C GLU A 64 6.33 -18.91 -9.02
N GLY A 65 5.24 -18.28 -9.49
CA GLY A 65 3.90 -18.88 -9.51
C GLY A 65 3.19 -18.95 -8.15
N LYS A 66 3.81 -18.46 -7.08
CA LYS A 66 3.23 -18.41 -5.73
C LYS A 66 2.74 -17.00 -5.40
N GLN A 67 1.59 -16.94 -4.75
CA GLN A 67 1.05 -15.71 -4.20
C GLN A 67 1.70 -15.46 -2.82
N LEU A 68 2.37 -14.31 -2.66
CA LEU A 68 3.14 -13.93 -1.47
C LEU A 68 2.68 -12.60 -0.88
N ILE A 69 2.52 -12.53 0.44
CA ILE A 69 2.16 -11.31 1.16
C ILE A 69 3.38 -10.49 1.56
N LYS A 70 4.55 -11.13 1.68
CA LYS A 70 5.85 -10.56 2.06
C LYS A 70 5.77 -9.77 3.38
N PRO A 71 5.43 -10.41 4.51
CA PRO A 71 5.13 -9.70 5.75
C PRO A 71 6.30 -8.86 6.25
N ASN A 72 7.54 -9.36 6.10
CA ASN A 72 8.76 -8.68 6.51
C ASN A 72 9.36 -7.77 5.42
N GLY A 73 8.73 -7.70 4.24
CA GLY A 73 9.15 -6.80 3.17
C GLY A 73 8.97 -5.35 3.59
N VAL A 74 9.96 -4.51 3.31
CA VAL A 74 9.91 -3.07 3.61
C VAL A 74 9.01 -2.37 2.60
N LEU A 75 8.10 -1.53 3.10
CA LEU A 75 7.13 -0.81 2.29
C LEU A 75 7.80 0.30 1.47
N LYS A 76 7.46 0.37 0.18
CA LYS A 76 7.86 1.47 -0.71
C LYS A 76 6.86 2.62 -0.65
N ARG A 77 7.30 3.81 -1.07
CA ARG A 77 6.44 5.01 -1.09
C ARG A 77 5.22 4.85 -1.97
N SER A 78 5.36 4.29 -3.18
CA SER A 78 4.24 4.01 -4.06
C SER A 78 3.24 3.05 -3.44
N GLU A 79 3.73 1.99 -2.80
CA GLU A 79 2.89 0.99 -2.12
C GLU A 79 2.10 1.63 -0.98
N MET A 80 2.75 2.42 -0.12
CA MET A 80 2.08 3.17 0.94
C MET A 80 0.96 4.05 0.39
N LEU A 81 1.24 4.87 -0.63
CA LEU A 81 0.26 5.80 -1.20
C LEU A 81 -0.90 5.05 -1.88
N THR A 82 -0.62 3.96 -2.59
CA THR A 82 -1.67 3.11 -3.16
C THR A 82 -2.56 2.50 -2.08
N ILE A 83 -1.98 1.99 -0.99
CA ILE A 83 -2.80 1.39 0.07
C ILE A 83 -3.67 2.46 0.74
N VAL A 84 -3.11 3.63 1.08
CA VAL A 84 -3.86 4.70 1.75
C VAL A 84 -4.96 5.26 0.87
N THR A 85 -4.68 5.55 -0.40
CA THR A 85 -5.71 6.07 -1.33
C THR A 85 -6.84 5.08 -1.55
N ARG A 86 -6.54 3.78 -1.62
CA ARG A 86 -7.55 2.73 -1.68
C ARG A 86 -8.38 2.65 -0.39
N ALA A 87 -7.74 2.70 0.77
CA ALA A 87 -8.43 2.63 2.06
C ALA A 87 -9.46 3.75 2.26
N PHE A 88 -9.23 4.91 1.63
CA PHE A 88 -10.11 6.08 1.68
C PHE A 88 -11.05 6.20 0.47
N GLY A 89 -11.07 5.22 -0.43
CA GLY A 89 -11.94 5.25 -1.61
C GLY A 89 -11.67 6.44 -2.52
N ALA A 90 -10.41 6.88 -2.66
CA ALA A 90 -10.10 8.06 -3.45
C ALA A 90 -10.32 7.83 -4.95
N GLU A 91 -11.05 8.73 -5.59
CA GLU A 91 -11.40 8.65 -7.01
C GLU A 91 -10.78 9.77 -7.83
N VAL A 92 -10.70 10.98 -7.28
CA VAL A 92 -10.19 12.16 -7.99
C VAL A 92 -8.67 12.11 -8.11
N ILE A 93 -8.17 12.27 -9.33
CA ILE A 93 -6.75 12.20 -9.69
C ILE A 93 -6.26 13.62 -10.00
N ALA A 94 -5.20 14.07 -9.32
CA ALA A 94 -4.51 15.31 -9.67
C ALA A 94 -3.64 15.15 -10.92
N ASP A 95 -3.37 16.27 -11.61
CA ASP A 95 -2.41 16.27 -12.72
C ASP A 95 -0.98 16.03 -12.22
N LEU A 96 -0.33 15.01 -12.80
CA LEU A 96 1.04 14.62 -12.50
C LEU A 96 2.05 15.08 -13.56
N SER A 97 1.65 15.90 -14.52
CA SER A 97 2.50 16.37 -15.64
C SER A 97 3.84 17.00 -15.19
N SER A 98 3.89 17.55 -13.98
CA SER A 98 5.10 18.15 -13.39
C SER A 98 6.04 17.16 -12.70
N VAL A 99 5.65 15.88 -12.55
CA VAL A 99 6.46 14.86 -11.86
C VAL A 99 7.26 14.03 -12.85
N VAL A 100 8.58 14.18 -12.80
CA VAL A 100 9.48 13.58 -13.80
C VAL A 100 9.83 12.11 -13.56
N ASP A 101 9.62 11.59 -12.34
CA ASP A 101 10.02 10.24 -11.95
C ASP A 101 8.86 9.26 -11.77
N ILE A 102 7.72 9.56 -12.41
CA ILE A 102 6.57 8.66 -12.53
C ILE A 102 6.33 8.37 -14.03
N PRO A 103 6.73 7.19 -14.52
CA PRO A 103 6.40 6.78 -15.89
C PRO A 103 4.89 6.64 -16.09
N LYS A 104 4.39 7.00 -17.28
CA LYS A 104 2.99 6.76 -17.64
C LYS A 104 2.67 5.26 -17.72
N GLY A 105 1.48 4.87 -17.29
CA GLY A 105 0.97 3.50 -17.30
C GLY A 105 1.53 2.60 -16.20
N VAL A 106 2.37 3.12 -15.29
CA VAL A 106 2.85 2.33 -14.15
C VAL A 106 1.71 2.15 -13.13
N TRP A 107 1.62 0.98 -12.51
CA TRP A 107 0.49 0.59 -11.66
C TRP A 107 0.17 1.55 -10.50
N TYR A 108 1.14 2.36 -10.06
CA TYR A 108 0.97 3.33 -8.98
C TYR A 108 0.71 4.77 -9.44
N GLU A 109 0.68 5.04 -10.75
CA GLU A 109 0.52 6.40 -11.30
C GLU A 109 -0.77 7.06 -10.77
N GLU A 110 -1.93 6.43 -11.01
CA GLU A 110 -3.23 6.95 -10.57
C GLU A 110 -3.31 7.09 -9.05
N SER A 111 -2.74 6.12 -8.33
CA SER A 111 -2.69 6.16 -6.87
C SER A 111 -1.91 7.37 -6.35
N ILE A 112 -0.81 7.74 -6.99
CA ILE A 112 -0.05 8.93 -6.61
C ILE A 112 -0.84 10.19 -6.93
N GLY A 113 -1.53 10.26 -8.08
CA GLY A 113 -2.39 11.39 -8.42
C GLY A 113 -3.53 11.58 -7.41
N LYS A 114 -4.14 10.48 -6.96
CA LYS A 114 -5.12 10.48 -5.87
C LYS A 114 -4.53 10.96 -4.55
N ALA A 115 -3.33 10.51 -4.21
CA ALA A 115 -2.65 10.93 -2.98
C ALA A 115 -2.33 12.42 -2.97
N VAL A 116 -1.95 12.98 -4.12
CA VAL A 116 -1.74 14.43 -4.30
C VAL A 116 -3.05 15.16 -4.08
N GLN A 117 -4.13 14.70 -4.72
CA GLN A 117 -5.46 15.30 -4.57
C GLN A 117 -5.98 15.27 -3.13
N MET A 118 -5.72 14.17 -2.40
CA MET A 118 -6.06 14.06 -0.97
C MET A 118 -5.24 15.01 -0.07
N GLY A 119 -4.14 15.58 -0.59
CA GLY A 119 -3.20 16.40 0.16
C GLY A 119 -2.29 15.61 1.11
N ILE A 120 -2.15 14.29 0.90
CA ILE A 120 -1.30 13.42 1.75
C ILE A 120 0.15 13.35 1.25
N THR A 121 0.39 13.78 0.01
CA THR A 121 1.71 14.06 -0.57
C THR A 121 1.61 15.32 -1.44
N ASP A 122 2.73 16.00 -1.66
CA ASP A 122 2.81 17.11 -2.62
C ASP A 122 3.65 16.73 -3.85
N LEU A 123 3.68 17.64 -4.83
CA LEU A 123 4.45 17.52 -6.08
C LEU A 123 5.83 18.19 -5.98
N LYS A 124 6.30 18.56 -4.77
CA LYS A 124 7.56 19.30 -4.64
C LYS A 124 8.75 18.37 -4.83
N GLY A 125 9.50 18.61 -5.90
CA GLY A 125 10.70 17.83 -6.21
C GLY A 125 10.37 16.44 -6.77
N ARG A 126 11.25 15.47 -6.50
CA ARG A 126 11.10 14.09 -6.99
C ARG A 126 10.17 13.29 -6.09
N MET A 127 9.25 12.52 -6.66
CA MET A 127 8.33 11.69 -5.88
C MET A 127 9.02 10.49 -5.24
N GLN A 128 10.04 9.93 -5.90
CA GLN A 128 10.80 8.75 -5.46
C GLN A 128 9.88 7.55 -5.14
N PRO A 129 9.02 7.10 -6.07
CA PRO A 129 7.98 6.10 -5.78
C PRO A 129 8.53 4.77 -5.26
N THR A 130 9.74 4.39 -5.69
CA THR A 130 10.33 3.08 -5.38
C THR A 130 11.17 3.05 -4.10
N ARG A 131 11.42 4.20 -3.46
CA ARG A 131 12.19 4.23 -2.21
C ARG A 131 11.38 3.65 -1.05
N THR A 132 12.08 3.12 -0.06
CA THR A 132 11.46 2.71 1.20
C THR A 132 10.97 3.94 1.98
N VAL A 133 9.87 3.75 2.73
CA VAL A 133 9.34 4.79 3.63
C VAL A 133 9.74 4.54 5.07
N THR A 134 9.88 5.63 5.82
CA THR A 134 10.11 5.58 7.26
C THR A 134 8.80 5.54 8.03
N ARG A 135 8.86 5.19 9.32
CA ARG A 135 7.70 5.20 10.21
C ARG A 135 7.09 6.58 10.35
N GLU A 136 7.89 7.65 10.50
CA GLU A 136 7.34 9.01 10.60
C GLU A 136 6.60 9.43 9.32
N GLU A 137 7.04 8.97 8.15
CA GLU A 137 6.35 9.25 6.89
C GLU A 137 4.99 8.56 6.82
N VAL A 138 4.92 7.28 7.23
CA VAL A 138 3.64 6.55 7.30
C VAL A 138 2.65 7.28 8.22
N PHE A 139 3.04 7.58 9.45
CA PHE A 139 2.12 8.20 10.40
C PHE A 139 1.74 9.62 10.00
N THR A 140 2.66 10.38 9.40
CA THR A 140 2.35 11.71 8.84
C THR A 140 1.35 11.61 7.69
N THR A 141 1.53 10.66 6.78
CA THR A 141 0.60 10.42 5.67
C THR A 141 -0.78 10.04 6.20
N LEU A 142 -0.87 9.19 7.21
CA LEU A 142 -2.13 8.80 7.84
C LEU A 142 -2.79 9.98 8.56
N ALA A 143 -2.03 10.75 9.34
CA ALA A 143 -2.52 11.97 9.99
C ALA A 143 -3.15 12.93 8.98
N LYS A 144 -2.47 13.18 7.85
CA LYS A 144 -2.99 14.02 6.76
C LYS A 144 -4.26 13.44 6.13
N ALA A 145 -4.33 12.12 5.97
CA ALA A 145 -5.52 11.44 5.45
C ALA A 145 -6.72 11.62 6.38
N PHE A 146 -6.51 11.49 7.69
CA PHE A 146 -7.52 11.73 8.74
C PHE A 146 -7.71 13.21 9.08
N LYS A 147 -7.02 14.14 8.38
CA LYS A 147 -7.02 15.58 8.64
C LYS A 147 -6.66 15.94 10.10
N LEU A 148 -5.82 15.12 10.72
CA LEU A 148 -5.29 15.34 12.06
C LEU A 148 -4.09 16.27 12.00
N LYS A 149 -4.14 17.35 12.78
CA LYS A 149 -3.06 18.30 12.92
C LYS A 149 -3.08 18.91 14.32
N THR A 150 -1.91 19.09 14.90
CA THR A 150 -1.77 19.86 16.15
C THR A 150 -1.88 21.35 15.83
N VAL A 151 -2.74 22.06 16.56
CA VAL A 151 -2.86 23.52 16.46
C VAL A 151 -1.84 24.17 17.39
N GLY A 152 -1.01 25.06 16.84
CA GLY A 152 0.10 25.67 17.57
C GLY A 152 1.32 24.76 17.68
N ASP A 153 2.23 25.11 18.61
CA ASP A 153 3.52 24.46 18.80
C ASP A 153 3.62 23.62 20.09
N ASP A 154 2.47 23.23 20.65
CA ASP A 154 2.42 22.30 21.78
C ASP A 154 2.49 20.85 21.29
N TYR A 155 3.67 20.25 21.40
CA TYR A 155 3.93 18.86 21.02
C TYR A 155 4.12 17.93 22.23
N THR A 156 3.48 18.24 23.36
CA THR A 156 3.65 17.52 24.63
C THR A 156 3.23 16.06 24.58
N ALA A 157 2.31 15.65 23.69
CA ALA A 157 1.96 14.24 23.54
C ALA A 157 3.17 13.39 23.10
N LEU A 158 4.16 13.98 22.43
CA LEU A 158 5.41 13.30 22.07
C LEU A 158 6.38 13.14 23.24
N ASP A 159 6.17 13.79 24.38
CA ASP A 159 7.13 13.85 25.49
C ASP A 159 7.33 12.51 26.19
N VAL A 160 6.38 11.59 26.04
CA VAL A 160 6.48 10.22 26.54
C VAL A 160 7.52 9.37 25.80
N PHE A 161 7.97 9.82 24.61
CA PHE A 161 8.90 9.06 23.79
C PHE A 161 10.34 9.56 23.92
N LYS A 162 11.24 8.63 24.23
CA LYS A 162 12.68 8.91 24.44
C LYS A 162 13.37 9.48 23.20
N ASP A 163 12.85 9.18 22.01
CA ASP A 163 13.44 9.53 20.73
C ASP A 163 12.66 10.60 19.95
N LYS A 164 11.78 11.37 20.62
CA LYS A 164 11.01 12.48 20.03
C LYS A 164 11.87 13.52 19.30
N SER A 165 13.12 13.69 19.71
CA SER A 165 14.08 14.59 19.08
C SER A 165 14.47 14.15 17.67
N ARG A 166 14.32 12.86 17.33
CA ARG A 166 14.62 12.31 16.00
C ARG A 166 13.49 12.54 14.99
N ILE A 167 12.32 13.02 15.42
CA ILE A 167 11.21 13.33 14.52
C ILE A 167 11.55 14.57 13.70
N SER A 168 11.38 14.47 12.39
CA SER A 168 11.55 15.61 11.47
C SER A 168 10.67 16.79 11.91
N LYS A 169 11.24 18.01 11.95
CA LYS A 169 10.49 19.20 12.37
C LYS A 169 9.17 19.38 11.60
N SER A 170 9.21 19.16 10.29
CA SER A 170 8.07 19.25 9.38
C SER A 170 7.00 18.16 9.54
N MET A 171 7.24 17.13 10.34
CA MET A 171 6.32 16.01 10.59
C MET A 171 5.83 15.98 12.04
N ARG A 172 6.34 16.90 12.87
CA ARG A 172 6.11 16.90 14.32
C ARG A 172 4.64 17.14 14.67
N SER A 173 3.97 18.04 13.95
CA SER A 173 2.56 18.37 14.19
C SER A 173 1.65 17.17 13.95
N GLU A 174 1.85 16.46 12.85
CA GLU A 174 1.11 15.26 12.47
C GLU A 174 1.41 14.07 13.39
N MET A 175 2.70 13.83 13.68
CA MET A 175 3.11 12.79 14.63
C MET A 175 2.52 13.02 16.01
N ASN A 176 2.55 14.26 16.50
CA ASN A 176 1.95 14.61 17.78
C ASN A 176 0.43 14.38 17.78
N ALA A 177 -0.26 14.78 16.71
CA ALA A 177 -1.71 14.59 16.59
C ALA A 177 -2.11 13.11 16.59
N MET A 178 -1.32 12.25 15.93
CA MET A 178 -1.55 10.80 15.95
C MET A 178 -1.37 10.18 17.34
N VAL A 179 -0.39 10.67 18.12
CA VAL A 179 -0.20 10.22 19.50
C VAL A 179 -1.32 10.73 20.39
N ALA A 180 -1.65 12.01 20.30
CA ALA A 180 -2.72 12.64 21.09
C ALA A 180 -4.09 11.99 20.85
N ALA A 181 -4.35 11.55 19.62
CA ALA A 181 -5.58 10.82 19.27
C ALA A 181 -5.55 9.33 19.67
N GLY A 182 -4.46 8.82 20.26
CA GLY A 182 -4.31 7.41 20.64
C GLY A 182 -4.04 6.45 19.48
N TYR A 183 -3.84 6.98 18.28
CA TYR A 183 -3.63 6.21 17.04
C TYR A 183 -2.20 5.71 16.89
N LEU A 184 -1.24 6.36 17.52
CA LEU A 184 0.17 5.98 17.49
C LEU A 184 0.63 5.54 18.88
N ALA A 185 0.81 4.23 19.02
CA ALA A 185 1.55 3.64 20.13
C ALA A 185 3.02 3.38 19.71
N GLY A 186 3.96 3.80 20.56
CA GLY A 186 5.38 3.47 20.39
C GLY A 186 5.70 2.02 20.72
N TYR A 187 6.99 1.69 20.73
CA TYR A 187 7.49 0.40 21.14
C TYR A 187 7.56 0.28 22.67
N PRO A 188 7.59 -0.96 23.22
CA PRO A 188 7.73 -1.20 24.66
C PRO A 188 8.98 -0.56 25.29
N ASP A 189 10.02 -0.29 24.49
CA ASP A 189 11.24 0.39 24.92
C ASP A 189 11.05 1.91 25.15
N GLY A 190 9.86 2.44 24.86
CA GLY A 190 9.52 3.86 24.98
C GLY A 190 9.95 4.71 23.79
N THR A 191 10.14 4.10 22.61
CA THR A 191 10.57 4.80 21.38
C THR A 191 9.52 4.74 20.27
N LEU A 192 9.63 5.65 19.30
CA LEU A 192 8.85 5.67 18.07
C LEU A 192 9.60 5.06 16.89
N LYS A 193 10.93 5.13 16.92
CA LYS A 193 11.86 4.79 15.85
C LYS A 193 11.48 5.52 14.55
N PRO A 194 11.35 6.86 14.54
CA PRO A 194 10.73 7.60 13.44
C PRO A 194 11.46 7.40 12.11
N LYS A 195 12.79 7.21 12.14
CA LYS A 195 13.63 7.01 10.95
C LYS A 195 13.73 5.55 10.49
N ALA A 196 13.20 4.59 11.25
CA ALA A 196 13.24 3.21 10.84
C ALA A 196 12.31 3.00 9.64
N SER A 197 12.73 2.14 8.72
CA SER A 197 11.84 1.60 7.70
C SER A 197 10.73 0.77 8.34
N ILE A 198 9.62 0.61 7.62
CA ILE A 198 8.46 -0.13 8.10
C ILE A 198 8.17 -1.34 7.21
N THR A 199 7.87 -2.46 7.86
CA THR A 199 7.47 -3.69 7.17
C THR A 199 5.99 -3.66 6.80
N ARG A 200 5.60 -4.52 5.85
CA ARG A 200 4.20 -4.69 5.45
C ARG A 200 3.33 -5.21 6.61
N ALA A 201 3.86 -6.10 7.46
CA ALA A 201 3.19 -6.60 8.66
C ALA A 201 2.93 -5.50 9.70
N GLU A 202 3.93 -4.66 9.98
CA GLU A 202 3.76 -3.51 10.87
C GLU A 202 2.75 -2.51 10.33
N PHE A 203 2.83 -2.19 9.02
CA PHE A 203 1.91 -1.29 8.37
C PHE A 203 0.46 -1.82 8.42
N ALA A 204 0.25 -3.09 8.10
CA ALA A 204 -1.07 -3.74 8.20
C ALA A 204 -1.62 -3.67 9.61
N THR A 205 -0.78 -3.90 10.63
CA THR A 205 -1.18 -3.82 12.04
C THR A 205 -1.57 -2.41 12.46
N ILE A 206 -0.88 -1.39 11.96
CA ILE A 206 -1.28 0.00 12.17
C ILE A 206 -2.65 0.24 11.52
N MET A 207 -2.81 -0.10 10.25
CA MET A 207 -4.08 0.10 9.54
C MET A 207 -5.26 -0.63 10.20
N ASN A 208 -5.05 -1.86 10.68
CA ASN A 208 -6.07 -2.66 11.35
C ASN A 208 -6.51 -2.05 12.70
N ARG A 209 -5.62 -1.33 13.38
CA ARG A 209 -5.96 -0.60 14.62
C ARG A 209 -6.72 0.69 14.32
N LEU A 210 -6.35 1.40 13.25
CA LEU A 210 -6.91 2.71 12.90
C LEU A 210 -8.27 2.61 12.23
N VAL A 211 -8.50 1.55 11.46
CA VAL A 211 -9.69 1.43 10.62
C VAL A 211 -10.29 0.05 10.84
N ARG A 212 -11.33 -0.02 11.69
CA ARG A 212 -12.07 -1.26 11.97
C ARG A 212 -13.13 -1.60 10.89
N GLN A 213 -13.53 -0.62 10.08
CA GLN A 213 -14.42 -0.79 8.93
C GLN A 213 -13.95 0.12 7.80
N TYR A 214 -13.68 -0.46 6.63
CA TYR A 214 -13.20 0.25 5.44
C TYR A 214 -14.38 0.58 4.52
N ILE A 215 -14.33 1.75 3.87
CA ILE A 215 -15.36 2.17 2.91
C ILE A 215 -15.07 1.50 1.57
N TYR A 216 -16.00 0.66 1.09
CA TYR A 216 -15.94 0.07 -0.24
C TYR A 216 -16.73 0.94 -1.24
N PRO A 217 -16.18 1.27 -2.42
CA PRO A 217 -16.97 1.78 -3.52
C PRO A 217 -17.82 0.61 -4.06
N GLY A 218 -19.05 0.49 -3.56
CA GLY A 218 -19.97 -0.60 -3.88
C GLY A 218 -21.08 -0.82 -2.84
N SER A 219 -20.89 -0.33 -1.61
CA SER A 219 -21.98 -0.22 -0.64
C SER A 219 -22.78 1.06 -0.91
N SER A 220 -23.81 0.94 -1.75
CA SER A 220 -24.94 1.87 -1.71
C SER A 220 -25.55 1.83 -0.31
N TYR A 221 -25.67 2.99 0.32
CA TYR A 221 -26.69 3.23 1.34
C TYR A 221 -28.02 3.48 0.64
#